data_AF-A0A1I4X499-F1
#
_entry.id   AF-A0A1I4X499-F1
#
_cell.length_a   1.000
_cell.length_b   1.000
_cell.length_c   1.000
_cell.angle_alpha   90.00
_cell.angle_beta   90.00
_cell.angle_gamma   90.00
#
_symmetry.space_group_name_H-M   'P 1'
#
loop_
_entity.id
_entity.type
_entity.pdbx_description
1 polymer ?
#
loop_
_entity_poly.entity_id
_entity_poly.type
_entity_poly.pdbx_seq_one_letter_code
_entity_poly.pdbx_strand_id
1 'polypeptide(L)'
;MTEGEIQTATQRDALLKHLVVSHGVVLPDIQKSTLERRIADPDLPPAVKELLSLRLQASATSTSKYKALLKSVSGDGRLRGTLLFCGASRAGRLFQPQNLSRPMLEQGDIDAGIDALKAGCADLLYEDVMQLTGCALRDCIMDSAGKKLVVSDLNNIERHILAWLAGEQWKLEAFRDYDAGAGPDLYTLAYARAFRISPDVVMKGLPQTGNVLELGLGYQGGVPRF
;
A
#
# COMPACT_ATOMS: atom_id res chain seq x y z
N MET A 1 27.21 1.39 -13.74
CA MET A 1 26.27 0.24 -13.82
C MET A 1 25.50 0.14 -15.14
N THR A 2 25.30 1.22 -15.93
CA THR A 2 24.56 1.11 -17.22
C THR A 2 25.22 1.85 -18.40
N GLU A 3 26.45 2.38 -18.24
CA GLU A 3 27.19 3.16 -19.26
C GLU A 3 26.36 4.24 -20.01
N GLY A 4 25.29 4.77 -19.38
CA GLY A 4 24.42 5.78 -19.97
C GLY A 4 23.25 5.25 -20.81
N GLU A 5 23.12 3.93 -20.97
CA GLU A 5 22.01 3.29 -21.71
C GLU A 5 20.65 3.46 -21.02
N ILE A 6 20.67 3.57 -19.69
CA ILE A 6 19.49 3.88 -18.88
C ILE A 6 19.75 5.21 -18.18
N GLN A 7 19.03 6.25 -18.59
CA GLN A 7 19.16 7.59 -18.04
C GLN A 7 18.32 7.77 -16.78
N THR A 8 17.18 7.07 -16.70
CA THR A 8 16.35 7.03 -15.50
C THR A 8 15.87 5.62 -15.25
N ALA A 9 15.84 5.21 -13.99
CA ALA A 9 15.27 3.92 -13.59
C ALA A 9 13.80 3.78 -14.03
N THR A 10 13.11 4.85 -14.43
CA THR A 10 11.74 4.79 -14.92
C THR A 10 11.54 4.29 -16.34
N GLN A 11 12.61 4.20 -17.15
CA GLN A 11 12.54 3.78 -18.56
C GLN A 11 12.36 2.26 -18.70
N ARG A 12 11.09 1.81 -18.76
CA ARG A 12 10.73 0.38 -18.89
C ARG A 12 11.48 -0.31 -20.01
N ASP A 13 11.34 0.18 -21.24
CA ASP A 13 11.78 -0.57 -22.42
C ASP A 13 13.31 -0.56 -22.55
N ALA A 14 13.96 0.54 -22.14
CA ALA A 14 15.41 0.60 -22.04
C ALA A 14 15.96 -0.38 -21.00
N LEU A 15 15.31 -0.47 -19.83
CA LEU A 15 15.68 -1.44 -18.80
C LEU A 15 15.51 -2.88 -19.27
N LEU A 16 14.37 -3.23 -19.88
CA LEU A 16 14.14 -4.57 -20.41
C LEU A 16 15.17 -4.93 -21.49
N LYS A 17 15.48 -3.99 -22.39
CA LYS A 17 16.50 -4.18 -23.42
C LYS A 17 17.89 -4.40 -22.82
N HIS A 18 18.29 -3.59 -21.84
CA HIS A 18 19.58 -3.70 -21.18
C HIS A 18 19.73 -5.03 -20.42
N LEU A 19 18.68 -5.48 -19.71
CA LEU A 19 18.68 -6.77 -19.02
C LEU A 19 18.92 -7.95 -19.97
N VAL A 20 18.33 -7.90 -21.17
CA VAL A 20 18.51 -8.93 -22.19
C VAL A 20 19.91 -8.84 -22.81
N VAL A 21 20.35 -7.65 -23.22
CA VAL A 21 21.62 -7.46 -23.95
C VAL A 21 22.83 -7.70 -23.05
N SER A 22 22.82 -7.17 -21.83
CA SER A 22 23.99 -7.20 -20.95
C SER A 22 24.02 -8.41 -20.02
N HIS A 23 22.87 -9.00 -19.70
CA HIS A 23 22.77 -10.07 -18.70
C HIS A 23 22.00 -11.31 -19.18
N GLY A 24 21.42 -11.31 -20.39
CA GLY A 24 20.64 -12.43 -20.89
C GLY A 24 19.34 -12.71 -20.11
N VAL A 25 18.91 -11.76 -19.26
CA VAL A 25 17.75 -11.94 -18.37
C VAL A 25 16.50 -11.43 -19.07
N VAL A 26 15.53 -12.32 -19.27
CA VAL A 26 14.21 -11.97 -19.81
C VAL A 26 13.19 -11.87 -18.68
N LEU A 27 12.47 -10.75 -18.65
CA LEU A 27 11.35 -10.51 -17.75
C LEU A 27 10.05 -10.37 -18.55
N PRO A 28 8.94 -10.99 -18.10
CA PRO A 28 7.65 -10.88 -18.79
C PRO A 28 7.04 -9.48 -18.66
N ASP A 29 7.30 -8.81 -17.53
CA ASP A 29 6.86 -7.47 -17.22
C ASP A 29 7.77 -6.85 -16.16
N ILE A 30 7.48 -5.59 -15.80
CA ILE A 30 8.16 -4.84 -14.73
C ILE A 30 7.21 -4.58 -13.56
N GLN A 31 6.20 -5.42 -13.37
CA GLN A 31 5.28 -5.29 -12.25
C GLN A 31 6.01 -5.62 -10.95
N LYS A 32 5.56 -4.98 -9.86
CA LYS A 32 6.16 -5.13 -8.53
C LYS A 32 6.36 -6.61 -8.13
N SER A 33 5.33 -7.44 -8.28
CA SER A 33 5.38 -8.88 -7.96
C SER A 33 6.43 -9.64 -8.76
N THR A 34 6.54 -9.35 -10.06
CA THR A 34 7.55 -9.97 -10.94
C THR A 34 8.96 -9.56 -10.51
N LEU A 35 9.17 -8.29 -10.18
CA LEU A 35 10.48 -7.79 -9.73
C LEU A 35 10.87 -8.39 -8.38
N GLU A 36 9.97 -8.38 -7.38
CA GLU A 36 10.21 -8.95 -6.05
C GLU A 36 10.57 -10.44 -6.14
N ARG A 37 9.81 -11.22 -6.92
CA ARG A 37 10.08 -12.65 -7.14
C ARG A 37 11.47 -12.88 -7.76
N ARG A 38 11.86 -12.03 -8.72
CA ARG A 38 13.16 -12.16 -9.40
C ARG A 38 14.32 -11.72 -8.52
N ILE A 39 14.15 -10.69 -7.69
CA ILE A 39 15.18 -10.27 -6.72
C ILE A 39 15.46 -11.41 -5.72
N ALA A 40 14.43 -12.16 -5.33
CA ALA A 40 14.55 -13.31 -4.43
C ALA A 40 15.18 -14.56 -5.08
N ASP A 41 15.35 -14.58 -6.41
CA ASP A 41 15.93 -15.71 -7.14
C ASP A 41 17.45 -15.81 -6.85
N PRO A 42 17.95 -16.87 -6.21
CA PRO A 42 19.35 -16.99 -5.85
C PRO A 42 20.29 -16.96 -7.06
N ASP A 43 19.83 -17.45 -8.21
CA ASP A 43 20.63 -17.61 -9.43
C ASP A 43 20.75 -16.30 -10.23
N LEU A 44 20.00 -15.27 -9.86
CA LEU A 44 20.03 -13.99 -10.55
C LEU A 44 21.32 -13.21 -10.21
N PRO A 45 22.06 -12.69 -11.21
CA PRO A 45 23.31 -11.96 -10.97
C PRO A 45 23.12 -10.79 -9.99
N PRO A 46 24.07 -10.56 -9.05
CA PRO A 46 23.95 -9.48 -8.05
C PRO A 46 23.71 -8.10 -8.67
N ALA A 47 24.40 -7.77 -9.77
CA ALA A 47 24.23 -6.51 -10.47
C ALA A 47 22.80 -6.32 -11.03
N VAL A 48 22.15 -7.41 -11.45
CA VAL A 48 20.76 -7.38 -11.91
C VAL A 48 19.83 -7.21 -10.71
N LYS A 49 20.05 -7.92 -9.60
CA LYS A 49 19.26 -7.74 -8.37
C LYS A 49 19.27 -6.28 -7.91
N GLU A 50 20.45 -5.67 -7.87
CA GLU A 50 20.61 -4.26 -7.52
C GLU A 50 19.85 -3.34 -8.47
N LEU A 51 19.97 -3.56 -9.79
CA LEU A 51 19.26 -2.78 -10.80
C LEU A 51 17.73 -2.91 -10.66
N LEU A 52 17.22 -4.11 -10.36
CA LEU A 52 15.79 -4.34 -10.13
C LEU A 52 15.31 -3.69 -8.82
N SER A 53 16.11 -3.72 -7.76
CA SER A 53 15.82 -3.04 -6.49
C SER A 53 15.75 -1.52 -6.69
N LEU A 54 16.73 -0.93 -7.39
CA LEU A 54 16.72 0.50 -7.73
C LEU A 54 15.50 0.88 -8.57
N ARG A 55 15.11 0.04 -9.53
CA ARG A 55 13.87 0.22 -10.30
C ARG A 55 12.65 0.23 -9.39
N LEU A 56 12.56 -0.72 -8.47
CA LEU A 56 11.43 -0.87 -7.58
C LEU A 56 11.27 0.38 -6.69
N GLN A 57 12.38 0.84 -6.09
CA GLN A 57 12.42 2.06 -5.28
C GLN A 57 12.07 3.30 -6.10
N ALA A 58 12.67 3.48 -7.28
CA ALA A 58 12.43 4.64 -8.15
C ALA A 58 10.99 4.72 -8.70
N SER A 59 10.27 3.59 -8.72
CA SER A 59 8.87 3.54 -9.17
C SER A 59 7.89 3.99 -8.09
N ALA A 60 8.34 4.26 -6.86
CA ALA A 60 7.49 4.74 -5.79
C ALA A 60 6.94 6.13 -6.10
N THR A 61 5.63 6.30 -5.93
CA THR A 61 4.91 7.55 -6.19
C THR A 61 5.03 8.59 -5.07
N SER A 62 5.81 8.31 -4.01
CA SER A 62 5.95 9.20 -2.85
C SER A 62 6.49 10.57 -3.26
N THR A 63 7.52 10.63 -4.10
CA THR A 63 8.18 11.88 -4.51
C THR A 63 7.27 12.83 -5.30
N SER A 64 6.37 12.31 -6.15
CA SER A 64 5.43 13.15 -6.90
C SER A 64 4.39 13.79 -5.99
N LYS A 65 4.00 13.12 -4.90
CA LYS A 65 3.06 13.63 -3.90
C LYS A 65 3.66 14.79 -3.09
N TYR A 66 4.93 14.71 -2.70
CA TYR A 66 5.63 15.85 -2.07
C TYR A 66 5.68 17.07 -2.98
N LYS A 67 6.03 16.88 -4.27
CA LYS A 67 6.01 17.97 -5.25
C LYS A 67 4.61 18.57 -5.42
N ALA A 68 3.57 17.75 -5.39
CA ALA A 68 2.19 18.23 -5.45
C ALA A 68 1.83 19.08 -4.22
N LEU A 69 2.20 18.64 -3.01
CA LEU A 69 2.00 19.40 -1.77
C LEU A 69 2.69 20.77 -1.85
N LEU A 70 3.98 20.81 -2.15
CA LEU A 70 4.75 22.07 -2.24
C LEU A 70 4.16 23.08 -3.24
N LYS A 71 3.55 22.59 -4.33
CA LYS A 71 2.93 23.45 -5.35
C LYS A 71 1.50 23.90 -5.04
N SER A 72 0.82 23.25 -4.10
CA SER A 72 -0.62 23.41 -3.89
C SER A 72 -1.00 24.00 -2.54
N VAL A 73 -0.08 24.05 -1.58
CA VAL A 73 -0.29 24.69 -0.28
C VAL A 73 -0.50 26.21 -0.48
N SER A 74 -1.54 26.74 0.14
CA SER A 74 -1.86 28.17 0.15
C SER A 74 -0.89 28.94 1.07
N GLY A 75 -0.84 30.27 0.93
CA GLY A 75 0.07 31.12 1.73
C GLY A 75 -0.14 31.04 3.25
N ASP A 76 -1.28 30.54 3.73
CA ASP A 76 -1.56 30.30 5.14
C ASP A 76 -1.13 28.90 5.63
N GLY A 77 -0.36 28.16 4.83
CA GLY A 77 0.13 26.82 5.16
C GLY A 77 -0.94 25.73 5.06
N ARG A 78 -2.11 26.01 4.48
CA ARG A 78 -3.20 25.03 4.34
C ARG A 78 -3.43 24.63 2.89
N LEU A 79 -3.86 23.39 2.70
CA LEU A 79 -4.27 22.87 1.39
C LEU A 79 -5.80 22.77 1.30
N ARG A 80 -6.38 23.25 0.19
CA ARG A 80 -7.83 23.29 -0.06
C ARG A 80 -8.17 22.69 -1.42
N GLY A 81 -9.39 22.19 -1.58
CA GLY A 81 -9.90 21.71 -2.87
C GLY A 81 -9.32 20.37 -3.33
N THR A 82 -8.94 19.49 -2.41
CA THR A 82 -8.37 18.16 -2.71
C THR A 82 -9.41 17.14 -3.20
N LEU A 83 -10.65 17.25 -2.70
CA LEU A 83 -11.76 16.35 -3.01
C LEU A 83 -12.78 17.02 -3.93
N LEU A 84 -13.34 16.23 -4.85
CA LEU A 84 -14.40 16.66 -5.76
C LEU A 84 -15.60 15.72 -5.62
N PHE A 85 -16.74 16.27 -5.25
CA PHE A 85 -18.01 15.55 -5.20
C PHE A 85 -18.57 15.36 -6.62
N CYS A 86 -19.14 14.18 -6.91
CA CYS A 86 -19.68 13.80 -8.23
C CYS A 86 -18.72 13.99 -9.42
N GLY A 87 -17.41 13.95 -9.19
CA GLY A 87 -16.44 13.86 -10.27
C GLY A 87 -16.31 12.42 -10.81
N ALA A 88 -15.63 12.24 -11.95
CA ALA A 88 -15.28 10.92 -12.48
C ALA A 88 -14.54 10.07 -11.43
N SER A 89 -14.53 8.74 -11.56
CA SER A 89 -14.04 7.75 -10.56
C SER A 89 -12.61 7.93 -10.00
N ARG A 90 -11.84 8.92 -10.48
CA ARG A 90 -10.54 9.37 -9.95
C ARG A 90 -10.53 10.86 -9.56
N ALA A 91 -11.65 11.35 -9.02
CA ALA A 91 -11.91 12.75 -8.71
C ALA A 91 -11.22 13.25 -7.43
N GLY A 92 -9.89 13.27 -7.43
CA GLY A 92 -9.12 14.12 -6.53
C GLY A 92 -8.27 15.07 -7.35
N ARG A 93 -8.24 16.36 -6.98
CA ARG A 93 -7.44 17.39 -7.65
C ARG A 93 -6.22 17.74 -6.80
N LEU A 94 -5.15 18.16 -7.45
CA LEU A 94 -3.89 18.61 -6.82
C LEU A 94 -3.16 17.48 -6.07
N PHE A 95 -3.66 17.14 -4.89
CA PHE A 95 -3.15 16.09 -4.00
C PHE A 95 -4.34 15.24 -3.54
N GLN A 96 -4.22 13.92 -3.67
CA GLN A 96 -5.29 12.97 -3.38
C GLN A 96 -5.07 12.34 -2.00
N PRO A 97 -5.65 12.90 -0.92
CA PRO A 97 -5.45 12.38 0.43
C PRO A 97 -6.03 10.96 0.61
N GLN A 98 -7.00 10.55 -0.22
CA GLN A 98 -7.54 9.19 -0.18
C GLN A 98 -6.57 8.13 -0.73
N ASN A 99 -5.50 8.53 -1.41
CA ASN A 99 -4.54 7.64 -2.07
C ASN A 99 -3.12 7.78 -1.48
N LEU A 100 -3.04 7.90 -0.15
CA LEU A 100 -1.77 7.88 0.57
C LEU A 100 -1.41 6.45 0.95
N SER A 101 -0.13 6.13 0.77
CA SER A 101 0.42 4.84 1.17
C SER A 101 0.08 4.57 2.64
N ARG A 102 -0.27 3.32 2.95
CA ARG A 102 -0.32 2.87 4.33
C ARG A 102 1.14 2.78 4.83
N PRO A 103 1.47 3.37 5.99
CA PRO A 103 2.81 3.22 6.56
C PRO A 103 3.14 1.75 6.81
N MET A 104 4.37 1.37 6.50
CA MET A 104 4.92 0.04 6.77
C MET A 104 5.84 0.02 8.00
N LEU A 105 6.35 1.19 8.38
CA LEU A 105 7.21 1.39 9.54
C LEU A 105 6.36 1.80 10.75
N GLU A 106 6.88 1.55 11.96
CA GLU A 106 6.26 2.04 13.18
C GLU A 106 6.42 3.57 13.30
N GLN A 107 5.51 4.23 14.04
CA GLN A 107 5.52 5.69 14.12
C GLN A 107 6.84 6.23 14.68
N GLY A 108 7.45 5.56 15.66
CA GLY A 108 8.74 5.98 16.21
C GLY A 108 9.86 5.99 15.18
N ASP A 109 9.89 5.00 14.28
CA ASP A 109 10.87 4.94 13.19
C ASP A 109 10.60 6.00 12.12
N ILE A 110 9.32 6.32 11.88
CA ILE A 110 8.92 7.38 10.95
C ILE A 110 9.37 8.74 11.50
N ASP A 111 9.15 9.00 12.78
CA ASP A 111 9.52 10.26 13.44
C ASP A 111 11.05 10.47 13.38
N ALA A 112 11.82 9.44 13.76
CA ALA A 112 13.29 9.47 13.66
C ALA A 112 13.77 9.64 12.20
N GLY A 113 13.09 8.98 11.27
CA GLY A 113 13.39 9.09 9.85
C GLY A 113 13.05 10.45 9.25
N ILE A 114 12.00 11.13 9.74
CA ILE A 114 11.70 12.52 9.37
C ILE A 114 12.85 13.44 9.79
N ASP A 115 13.37 13.26 11.00
CA ASP A 115 14.51 14.06 11.48
C ASP A 115 15.77 13.79 10.65
N ALA A 116 16.05 12.53 10.31
CA ALA A 116 17.15 12.16 9.42
C ALA A 116 16.99 12.74 8.00
N LEU A 117 15.77 12.75 7.46
CA LEU A 117 15.45 13.37 6.17
C LEU A 117 15.70 14.88 6.18
N LYS A 118 15.30 15.57 7.26
CA LYS A 118 15.55 17.01 7.43
C LYS A 118 17.03 17.32 7.62
N ALA A 119 17.77 16.43 8.28
CA ALA A 119 19.22 16.55 8.48
C ALA A 119 20.05 16.16 7.24
N GLY A 120 19.42 15.55 6.23
CA GLY A 120 20.10 15.12 5.01
C GLY A 120 21.00 13.90 5.19
N CYS A 121 20.72 13.05 6.17
CA CYS A 121 21.50 11.85 6.50
C CYS A 121 20.67 10.55 6.51
N ALA A 122 19.45 10.57 5.96
CA ALA A 122 18.55 9.41 5.94
C ALA A 122 19.14 8.21 5.19
N ASP A 123 19.94 8.44 4.16
CA ASP A 123 20.67 7.42 3.39
C ASP A 123 21.72 6.66 4.21
N LEU A 124 22.20 7.25 5.32
CA LEU A 124 23.14 6.59 6.24
C LEU A 124 22.44 5.70 7.27
N LEU A 125 21.15 5.97 7.53
CA LEU A 125 20.37 5.32 8.59
C LEU A 125 19.34 4.32 8.05
N TYR A 126 18.92 4.46 6.79
CA TYR A 126 17.89 3.64 6.18
C TYR A 126 18.33 3.14 4.81
N GLU A 127 18.17 1.83 4.58
CA GLU A 127 18.47 1.18 3.29
C GLU A 127 17.49 1.60 2.17
N ASP A 128 16.23 1.90 2.53
CA ASP A 128 15.19 2.32 1.59
C ASP A 128 14.58 3.68 1.98
N VAL A 129 15.24 4.75 1.53
CA VAL A 129 14.77 6.13 1.70
C VAL A 129 13.43 6.36 1.00
N MET A 130 13.12 5.62 -0.08
CA MET A 130 11.85 5.77 -0.80
C MET A 130 10.67 5.18 -0.03
N GLN A 131 10.88 4.08 0.69
CA GLN A 131 9.92 3.52 1.64
C GLN A 131 9.70 4.49 2.81
N LEU A 132 10.77 5.00 3.41
CA LEU A 132 10.69 5.94 4.51
C LEU A 132 9.88 7.19 4.13
N THR A 133 10.22 7.82 3.00
CA THR A 133 9.47 8.98 2.49
C THR A 133 8.02 8.65 2.15
N GLY A 134 7.72 7.41 1.73
CA GLY A 134 6.36 6.94 1.53
C GLY A 134 5.56 6.82 2.83
N CYS A 135 6.19 6.38 3.91
CA CYS A 135 5.58 6.25 5.24
C CYS A 135 5.34 7.63 5.88
N ALA A 136 6.34 8.52 5.83
CA ALA A 136 6.29 9.88 6.39
C ALA A 136 5.34 10.85 5.67
N LEU A 137 4.74 10.44 4.55
CA LEU A 137 3.91 11.32 3.73
C LEU A 137 2.62 11.76 4.46
N ARG A 138 2.08 10.91 5.34
CA ARG A 138 0.87 11.24 6.12
C ARG A 138 1.16 12.31 7.17
N ASP A 139 2.37 12.34 7.71
CA ASP A 139 2.85 13.31 8.71
C ASP A 139 2.99 14.73 8.14
N CYS A 140 2.87 14.91 6.82
CA CYS A 140 2.71 16.23 6.22
C CYS A 140 1.37 16.89 6.59
N ILE A 141 0.38 16.12 7.07
CA ILE A 141 -0.93 16.60 7.49
C ILE A 141 -0.90 16.77 9.01
N MET A 142 -0.60 17.99 9.46
CA MET A 142 -0.48 18.32 10.89
C MET A 142 -1.68 19.14 11.38
N ASP A 143 -1.96 19.05 12.68
CA ASP A 143 -2.88 19.97 13.33
C ASP A 143 -2.30 21.39 13.42
N SER A 144 -3.19 22.38 13.53
CA SER A 144 -2.76 23.74 13.85
C SER A 144 -2.54 23.89 15.35
N ALA A 145 -1.64 24.78 15.75
CA ALA A 145 -1.34 25.09 17.14
C ALA A 145 -2.58 25.10 18.07
N GLY A 146 -2.50 24.33 19.16
CA GLY A 146 -3.57 24.19 20.15
C GLY A 146 -4.74 23.30 19.73
N LYS A 147 -4.62 22.54 18.63
CA LYS A 147 -5.64 21.56 18.19
C LYS A 147 -5.07 20.15 18.23
N LYS A 148 -5.89 19.19 17.81
CA LYS A 148 -5.48 17.81 17.58
C LYS A 148 -6.27 17.27 16.39
N LEU A 149 -5.67 16.39 15.61
CA LEU A 149 -6.40 15.60 14.61
C LEU A 149 -7.07 14.42 15.32
N VAL A 150 -8.34 14.18 15.00
CA VAL A 150 -9.09 13.04 15.50
C VAL A 150 -9.58 12.24 14.30
N VAL A 151 -9.28 10.95 14.30
CA VAL A 151 -9.66 10.03 13.22
C VAL A 151 -10.80 9.16 13.75
N SER A 152 -11.87 9.08 12.96
CA SER A 152 -12.96 8.13 13.18
C SER A 152 -13.08 7.30 11.91
N ASP A 153 -13.09 5.98 12.08
CA ASP A 153 -13.19 5.02 10.98
C ASP A 153 -14.41 4.11 11.19
N LEU A 154 -15.08 3.75 10.10
CA LEU A 154 -16.20 2.82 10.15
C LEU A 154 -15.69 1.40 9.88
N ASN A 155 -15.49 0.65 10.95
CA ASN A 155 -14.90 -0.68 10.86
C ASN A 155 -15.74 -1.61 9.96
N ASN A 156 -15.13 -2.11 8.88
CA ASN A 156 -15.73 -3.09 7.96
C ASN A 156 -17.13 -2.71 7.40
N ILE A 157 -17.45 -1.41 7.23
CA ILE A 157 -18.80 -0.96 6.86
C ILE A 157 -19.32 -1.57 5.54
N GLU A 158 -18.46 -1.70 4.52
CA GLU A 158 -18.83 -2.28 3.23
C GLU A 158 -19.35 -3.71 3.38
N ARG A 159 -18.76 -4.48 4.31
CA ARG A 159 -19.15 -5.87 4.56
C ARG A 159 -20.48 -5.98 5.29
N HIS A 160 -20.73 -5.07 6.22
CA HIS A 160 -22.03 -4.98 6.89
C HIS A 160 -23.13 -4.74 5.86
N ILE A 161 -22.90 -3.79 4.93
CA ILE A 161 -23.83 -3.47 3.85
C ILE A 161 -24.02 -4.69 2.93
N LEU A 162 -22.94 -5.36 2.52
CA LEU A 162 -23.02 -6.55 1.65
C LEU A 162 -23.79 -7.70 2.32
N ALA A 163 -23.49 -8.03 3.57
CA ALA A 163 -24.20 -9.07 4.32
C ALA A 163 -25.69 -8.75 4.48
N TRP A 164 -26.01 -7.49 4.73
CA TRP A 164 -27.38 -7.01 4.83
C TRP A 164 -28.13 -7.11 3.50
N LEU A 165 -27.53 -6.65 2.39
CA LEU A 165 -28.11 -6.73 1.05
C LEU A 165 -28.29 -8.18 0.58
N ALA A 166 -27.38 -9.08 0.95
CA ALA A 166 -27.45 -10.50 0.62
C ALA A 166 -28.41 -11.30 1.52
N GLY A 167 -28.91 -10.71 2.62
CA GLY A 167 -29.76 -11.41 3.58
C GLY A 167 -29.04 -12.47 4.43
N GLU A 168 -27.70 -12.36 4.55
CA GLU A 168 -26.86 -13.32 5.26
C GLU A 168 -26.93 -13.12 6.78
N GLN A 169 -28.02 -13.56 7.41
CA GLN A 169 -28.30 -13.31 8.83
C GLN A 169 -27.18 -13.79 9.77
N TRP A 170 -26.57 -14.94 9.47
CA TRP A 170 -25.47 -15.45 10.29
C TRP A 170 -24.24 -14.53 10.31
N LYS A 171 -23.98 -13.77 9.22
CA LYS A 171 -22.90 -12.77 9.18
C LYS A 171 -23.26 -11.56 10.01
N LEU A 172 -24.52 -11.13 9.95
CA LEU A 172 -25.03 -10.02 10.76
C LEU A 172 -25.01 -10.35 12.26
N GLU A 173 -25.35 -11.58 12.63
CA GLU A 173 -25.21 -12.08 14.00
C GLU A 173 -23.74 -12.10 14.43
N ALA A 174 -22.84 -12.62 13.60
CA ALA A 174 -21.40 -12.59 13.89
C ALA A 174 -20.84 -11.17 14.08
N PHE A 175 -21.29 -10.19 13.29
CA PHE A 175 -20.93 -8.79 13.50
C PHE A 175 -21.44 -8.26 14.85
N ARG A 176 -22.69 -8.55 15.22
CA ARG A 176 -23.25 -8.15 16.52
C ARG A 176 -22.48 -8.76 17.70
N ASP A 177 -22.14 -10.04 17.61
CA ASP A 177 -21.39 -10.74 18.66
C ASP A 177 -19.96 -10.21 18.79
N TYR A 178 -19.32 -9.89 17.66
CA TYR A 178 -18.01 -9.26 17.63
C TYR A 178 -18.02 -7.84 18.23
N ASP A 179 -19.00 -7.02 17.86
CA ASP A 179 -19.16 -5.66 18.38
C ASP A 179 -19.50 -5.65 19.88
N ALA A 180 -20.17 -6.69 20.38
CA ALA A 180 -20.42 -6.93 21.80
C ALA A 180 -19.21 -7.51 22.56
N GLY A 181 -18.11 -7.82 21.87
CA GLY A 181 -16.89 -8.40 22.46
C GLY A 181 -16.99 -9.88 22.83
N ALA A 182 -18.01 -10.59 22.33
CA ALA A 182 -18.31 -11.98 22.69
C ALA A 182 -18.05 -12.99 21.55
N GLY A 183 -17.67 -12.52 20.35
CA GLY A 183 -17.53 -13.35 19.16
C GLY A 183 -16.15 -13.30 18.48
N PRO A 184 -15.78 -14.36 17.73
CA PRO A 184 -14.59 -14.33 16.89
C PRO A 184 -14.80 -13.37 15.70
N ASP A 185 -13.69 -12.82 15.23
CA ASP A 185 -13.66 -11.96 14.06
C ASP A 185 -14.28 -12.64 12.81
N LEU A 186 -15.03 -11.89 12.00
CA LEU A 186 -15.77 -12.44 10.86
C LEU A 186 -14.82 -13.15 9.87
N TYR A 187 -13.60 -12.65 9.69
CA TYR A 187 -12.61 -13.27 8.80
C TYR A 187 -12.30 -14.71 9.22
N THR A 188 -12.12 -14.92 10.51
CA THR A 188 -11.87 -16.24 11.11
C THR A 188 -13.08 -17.14 10.90
N LEU A 189 -14.30 -16.61 11.11
CA LEU A 189 -15.54 -17.39 10.95
C LEU A 189 -15.83 -17.75 9.49
N ALA A 190 -15.65 -16.82 8.56
CA ALA A 190 -15.85 -17.03 7.13
C ALA A 190 -14.86 -18.07 6.58
N TYR A 191 -13.59 -17.96 6.98
CA TYR A 191 -12.56 -18.93 6.61
C TYR A 191 -12.86 -20.31 7.22
N ALA A 192 -13.17 -20.35 8.52
CA ALA A 192 -13.51 -21.59 9.23
C ALA A 192 -14.67 -22.35 8.56
N ARG A 193 -15.72 -21.62 8.16
CA ARG A 193 -16.87 -22.20 7.45
C ARG A 193 -16.50 -22.67 6.04
N ALA A 194 -15.75 -21.89 5.27
CA ALA A 194 -15.36 -22.25 3.91
C ALA A 194 -14.50 -23.52 3.87
N PHE A 195 -13.56 -23.67 4.81
CA PHE A 195 -12.64 -24.79 4.90
C PHE A 195 -13.10 -25.91 5.85
N ARG A 196 -14.27 -25.77 6.47
CA ARG A 196 -14.84 -26.70 7.46
C ARG A 196 -13.86 -27.02 8.61
N ILE A 197 -13.17 -26.01 9.11
CA ILE A 197 -12.28 -26.09 10.27
C ILE A 197 -12.87 -25.33 11.46
N SER A 198 -12.42 -25.65 12.68
CA SER A 198 -12.87 -24.90 13.87
C SER A 198 -12.32 -23.47 13.85
N PRO A 199 -13.11 -22.44 14.23
CA PRO A 199 -12.63 -21.06 14.38
C PRO A 199 -11.41 -20.92 15.29
N ASP A 200 -11.29 -21.78 16.30
CA ASP A 200 -10.18 -21.75 17.28
C ASP A 200 -8.83 -22.18 16.68
N VAL A 201 -8.86 -22.91 15.57
CA VAL A 201 -7.67 -23.44 14.89
C VAL A 201 -7.10 -22.44 13.88
N VAL A 202 -7.81 -21.35 13.60
CA VAL A 202 -7.40 -20.30 12.66
C VAL A 202 -6.33 -19.41 13.30
N MET A 203 -5.12 -19.94 13.48
CA MET A 203 -3.97 -19.17 13.93
C MET A 203 -3.38 -18.30 12.80
N LYS A 204 -2.77 -17.19 13.22
CA LYS A 204 -2.05 -16.16 12.46
C LYS A 204 -1.60 -16.58 11.06
N GLY A 205 -2.19 -15.96 10.03
CA GLY A 205 -1.83 -16.09 8.61
C GLY A 205 -3.03 -16.30 7.69
N LEU A 206 -4.00 -17.09 8.14
CA LEU A 206 -5.24 -17.43 7.43
C LEU A 206 -6.28 -16.27 7.31
N PRO A 207 -6.33 -15.26 8.21
CA PRO A 207 -7.27 -14.13 8.08
C PRO A 207 -7.11 -13.32 6.79
N GLN A 208 -5.89 -13.28 6.21
CA GLN A 208 -5.67 -12.61 4.94
C GLN A 208 -6.38 -13.32 3.78
N THR A 209 -6.46 -14.65 3.79
CA THR A 209 -7.21 -15.41 2.78
C THR A 209 -8.71 -15.24 2.97
N GLY A 210 -9.22 -15.26 4.21
CA GLY A 210 -10.62 -14.93 4.49
C GLY A 210 -11.00 -13.52 4.01
N ASN A 211 -10.06 -12.57 4.09
CA ASN A 211 -10.25 -11.22 3.58
C ASN A 211 -10.39 -11.20 2.05
N VAL A 212 -9.51 -11.92 1.35
CA VAL A 212 -9.55 -12.06 -0.12
C VAL A 212 -10.85 -12.71 -0.58
N LEU A 213 -11.34 -13.75 0.12
CA LEU A 213 -12.62 -14.40 -0.20
C LEU A 213 -13.80 -13.42 -0.10
N GLU A 214 -13.92 -12.73 1.03
CA GLU A 214 -15.04 -11.81 1.28
C GLU A 214 -15.01 -10.59 0.34
N LEU A 215 -13.85 -9.98 0.11
CA LEU A 215 -13.70 -8.88 -0.85
C LEU A 215 -13.91 -9.37 -2.29
N GLY A 216 -13.29 -10.49 -2.66
CA GLY A 216 -13.38 -11.06 -4.00
C GLY A 216 -14.82 -11.35 -4.38
N LEU A 217 -15.58 -12.02 -3.52
CA LEU A 217 -17.00 -12.30 -3.77
C LEU A 217 -17.86 -11.03 -3.78
N GLY A 218 -17.58 -10.06 -2.89
CA GLY A 218 -18.31 -8.79 -2.85
C GLY A 218 -18.12 -7.91 -4.09
N TYR A 219 -16.93 -7.93 -4.69
CA TYR A 219 -16.58 -7.17 -5.89
C TYR A 219 -16.68 -7.97 -7.20
N GLN A 220 -17.34 -9.13 -7.19
CA GLN A 220 -17.48 -10.02 -8.37
C GLN A 220 -16.13 -10.40 -9.00
N GLY A 221 -15.13 -10.67 -8.15
CA GLY A 221 -13.81 -11.11 -8.55
C GLY A 221 -13.88 -12.43 -9.34
N GLY A 222 -13.16 -12.49 -10.47
CA GLY A 222 -13.03 -13.70 -11.27
C GLY A 222 -12.12 -14.74 -10.60
N VAL A 223 -12.24 -16.00 -11.04
CA VAL A 223 -11.48 -17.17 -10.54
C VAL A 223 -9.96 -16.93 -10.40
N PRO A 224 -9.26 -16.23 -11.32
CA PRO A 224 -7.81 -15.99 -11.18
C PRO A 224 -7.40 -15.08 -10.01
N ARG A 225 -8.37 -14.46 -9.30
CA ARG A 225 -8.12 -13.58 -8.15
C ARG A 225 -8.38 -14.26 -6.79
N PHE A 226 -8.74 -15.54 -6.80
CA PHE A 226 -8.94 -16.38 -5.62
C PHE A 226 -7.67 -17.13 -5.21
#